data_AF-A0A944TN21-F1
#
_entry.id   AF-A0A944TN21-F1
#
_cell.length_a   1.000
_cell.length_b   1.000
_cell.length_c   1.000
_cell.angle_alpha   90.00
_cell.angle_beta   90.00
_cell.angle_gamma   90.00
#
_symmetry.space_group_name_H-M   'P 1'
#
loop_
_entity.id
_entity.type
_entity.pdbx_description
1 polymer ?
#
loop_
_entity_poly.entity_id
_entity_poly.type
_entity_poly.pdbx_seq_one_letter_code
_entity_poly.pdbx_strand_id
1 'polypeptide(L)'
;MKNTKFLQVALALAMLLTSQSTFSENYVVYSIVQELPMGEENETVKKNFYVNVGSQQGVEKGTTLNVFRVVSRLDPYKTKQRFNYRVKIGELSVLHSEDNSAIARVSSFLEGENVPLFEIKNIMIGDRVGVKID
;
A
#
# COMPACT_ATOMS: atom_id res chain seq x y z
N MET A 1 -1.59 51.63 20.87
CA MET A 1 -1.32 50.30 21.47
C MET A 1 -2.53 49.35 21.56
N LYS A 2 -3.76 49.71 21.11
CA LYS A 2 -4.94 48.83 21.24
C LYS A 2 -5.10 47.77 20.13
N ASN A 3 -4.52 47.97 18.95
CA ASN A 3 -4.75 47.09 17.79
C ASN A 3 -3.85 45.85 17.72
N THR A 4 -2.77 45.78 18.52
CA THR A 4 -1.83 44.64 18.50
C THR A 4 -2.47 43.36 19.05
N LYS A 5 -3.34 43.45 20.06
CA LYS A 5 -4.04 42.28 20.60
C LYS A 5 -5.07 41.70 19.62
N PHE A 6 -5.77 42.56 18.87
CA PHE A 6 -6.72 42.11 17.86
C PHE A 6 -6.02 41.43 16.66
N LEU A 7 -4.86 41.97 16.27
CA LEU A 7 -4.01 41.38 15.22
C LEU A 7 -3.45 40.02 15.64
N GLN A 8 -3.05 39.86 16.91
CA GLN A 8 -2.58 38.59 17.45
C GLN A 8 -3.69 37.52 17.48
N VAL A 9 -4.91 37.91 17.85
CA VAL A 9 -6.07 37.00 17.84
C VAL A 9 -6.43 36.59 16.41
N ALA A 10 -6.41 37.52 15.46
CA ALA A 10 -6.64 37.22 14.05
C ALA A 10 -5.58 36.27 13.47
N LEU A 11 -4.31 36.45 13.85
CA LEU A 11 -3.21 35.59 13.41
C LEU A 11 -3.30 34.17 14.01
N ALA A 12 -3.67 34.06 15.29
CA ALA A 12 -3.91 32.78 15.93
C ALA A 12 -5.09 32.02 15.28
N LEU A 13 -6.15 32.75 14.89
CA LEU A 13 -7.30 32.17 14.19
C LEU A 13 -6.95 31.71 12.77
N ALA A 14 -6.07 32.44 12.08
CA ALA A 14 -5.57 32.06 10.76
C ALA A 14 -4.71 30.79 10.79
N MET A 15 -3.90 30.59 11.84
CA MET A 15 -3.11 29.35 12.02
C MET A 15 -3.98 28.12 12.34
N LEU A 16 -5.14 28.31 12.95
CA LEU A 16 -6.11 27.23 13.19
C LEU A 16 -6.83 26.78 11.90
N LEU A 17 -6.90 27.66 10.89
CA LEU A 17 -7.54 27.40 9.60
C LEU A 17 -6.61 26.70 8.60
N THR A 18 -5.30 26.65 8.86
CA THR A 18 -4.35 25.86 8.07
C THR A 18 -4.31 24.42 8.58
N SER A 19 -5.44 23.71 8.53
CA SER A 19 -5.42 22.27 8.73
C SER A 19 -4.63 21.63 7.58
N GLN A 20 -3.51 21.00 7.92
CA GLN A 20 -2.70 20.26 6.97
C GLN A 20 -3.54 19.11 6.43
N SER A 21 -3.86 19.14 5.13
CA SER A 21 -4.52 18.03 4.46
C SER A 21 -3.58 16.83 4.47
N THR A 22 -3.89 15.83 5.27
CA THR A 22 -3.22 14.53 5.22
C THR A 22 -3.59 13.86 3.90
N PHE A 23 -2.69 13.91 2.92
CA PHE A 23 -2.85 13.16 1.68
C PHE A 23 -2.70 11.68 1.99
N SER A 24 -3.81 10.95 1.92
CA SER A 24 -3.79 9.49 1.86
C SER A 24 -3.21 9.09 0.51
N GLU A 25 -1.90 8.88 0.47
CA GLU A 25 -1.24 8.39 -0.74
C GLU A 25 -1.59 6.91 -0.94
N ASN A 26 -1.93 6.54 -2.17
CA ASN A 26 -2.24 5.14 -2.47
C ASN A 26 -0.93 4.36 -2.66
N TYR A 27 -0.46 3.70 -1.61
CA TYR A 27 0.75 2.88 -1.69
C TYR A 27 0.57 1.70 -2.66
N VAL A 28 1.63 1.38 -3.39
CA VAL A 28 1.72 0.37 -4.44
C VAL A 28 3.03 -0.38 -4.37
N VAL A 29 3.00 -1.61 -4.85
CA VAL A 29 4.21 -2.31 -5.28
C VAL A 29 4.68 -1.70 -6.59
N TYR A 30 5.86 -1.07 -6.62
CA TYR A 30 6.36 -0.42 -7.84
C TYR A 30 7.42 -1.25 -8.57
N SER A 31 8.11 -2.16 -7.88
CA SER A 31 9.10 -3.03 -8.49
C SER A 31 9.15 -4.39 -7.80
N ILE A 32 9.51 -5.42 -8.57
CA ILE A 32 9.68 -6.79 -8.12
C ILE A 32 11.00 -7.30 -8.69
N VAL A 33 11.86 -7.81 -7.82
CA VAL A 33 13.11 -8.47 -8.22
C VAL A 33 13.05 -9.92 -7.77
N GLN A 34 13.33 -10.84 -8.68
CA GLN A 34 13.31 -12.27 -8.42
C GLN A 34 14.57 -12.91 -8.99
N GLU A 35 15.14 -13.86 -8.25
CA GLU A 35 16.18 -14.74 -8.78
C GLU A 35 15.61 -15.62 -9.91
N LEU A 36 16.44 -15.94 -10.88
CA LEU A 36 16.08 -16.85 -11.97
C LEU A 36 16.42 -18.28 -11.52
N PRO A 37 15.44 -19.19 -11.41
CA PRO A 37 15.74 -20.57 -11.08
C PRO A 37 16.52 -21.22 -12.22
N MET A 38 17.56 -21.96 -11.87
CA MET A 38 18.42 -22.69 -12.82
C MET A 38 18.01 -24.16 -12.99
N GLY A 39 16.96 -24.60 -12.28
CA GLY A 39 16.35 -25.92 -12.46
C GLY A 39 16.79 -26.99 -11.45
N GLU A 40 17.44 -26.59 -10.35
CA GLU A 40 17.81 -27.50 -9.27
C GLU A 40 16.58 -27.87 -8.41
N GLU A 41 16.47 -29.14 -8.02
CA GLU A 41 15.24 -29.71 -7.41
C GLU A 41 14.84 -29.11 -6.05
N ASN A 42 15.71 -28.33 -5.39
CA ASN A 42 15.44 -27.68 -4.11
C ASN A 42 15.87 -26.20 -4.07
N GLU A 43 15.86 -25.52 -5.21
CA GLU A 43 16.27 -24.12 -5.28
C GLU A 43 15.21 -23.20 -4.66
N THR A 44 15.55 -22.55 -3.55
CA THR A 44 14.69 -21.53 -2.94
C THR A 44 14.89 -20.19 -3.64
N VAL A 45 14.04 -19.91 -4.63
CA VAL A 45 14.07 -18.65 -5.37
C VAL A 45 13.71 -17.48 -4.47
N LYS A 46 14.63 -16.53 -4.28
CA LYS A 46 14.34 -15.32 -3.51
C LYS A 46 13.58 -14.31 -4.36
N LYS A 47 12.59 -13.66 -3.73
CA LYS A 47 11.79 -12.60 -4.33
C LYS A 47 11.67 -11.42 -3.38
N ASN A 48 12.03 -10.25 -3.88
CA ASN A 48 11.95 -8.97 -3.19
C ASN A 48 10.90 -8.09 -3.86
N PHE A 49 10.08 -7.44 -3.05
CA PHE A 49 9.05 -6.51 -3.46
C PHE A 49 9.44 -5.13 -2.95
N TYR A 50 9.41 -4.15 -3.83
CA TYR A 50 9.67 -2.76 -3.48
C TYR A 50 8.35 -1.99 -3.49
N VAL A 51 8.07 -1.34 -2.37
CA VAL A 51 6.83 -0.61 -2.13
C VAL A 51 7.14 0.85 -1.83
N ASN A 52 6.28 1.76 -2.27
CA ASN A 52 6.42 3.21 -2.02
C ASN A 52 5.84 3.63 -0.66
N VAL A 53 6.06 2.81 0.38
CA VAL A 53 5.71 3.11 1.76
C VAL A 53 6.93 2.86 2.62
N GLY A 54 7.22 3.75 3.55
CA GLY A 54 8.46 3.77 4.33
C GLY A 54 8.25 4.18 5.78
N SER A 55 9.36 4.56 6.42
CA SER A 55 9.43 4.91 7.84
C SER A 55 8.62 6.17 8.18
N GLN A 56 8.50 7.13 7.26
CA GLN A 56 7.67 8.32 7.45
C GLN A 56 6.19 7.97 7.62
N GLN A 57 5.76 6.84 7.06
CA GLN A 57 4.39 6.33 7.13
C GLN A 57 4.23 5.30 8.27
N GLY A 58 5.23 5.16 9.15
CA GLY A 58 5.19 4.24 10.29
C GLY A 58 5.49 2.78 9.93
N VAL A 59 6.14 2.53 8.79
CA VAL A 59 6.55 1.18 8.39
C VAL A 59 7.96 0.91 8.87
N GLU A 60 8.10 -0.10 9.72
CA GLU A 60 9.38 -0.54 10.28
C GLU A 60 9.73 -1.96 9.82
N LYS A 61 10.94 -2.40 10.13
CA LYS A 61 11.36 -3.77 9.89
C LYS A 61 10.49 -4.74 10.70
N GLY A 62 9.95 -5.75 10.03
CA GLY A 62 9.04 -6.73 10.63
C GLY A 62 7.56 -6.35 10.52
N THR A 63 7.21 -5.14 10.09
CA THR A 63 5.82 -4.76 9.82
C THR A 63 5.23 -5.65 8.73
N THR A 64 3.98 -6.06 8.92
CA THR A 64 3.22 -6.81 7.91
C THR A 64 2.33 -5.87 7.12
N LEU A 65 2.41 -5.96 5.79
CA LEU A 65 1.66 -5.15 4.85
C LEU A 65 0.62 -6.03 4.14
N ASN A 66 -0.63 -5.60 4.14
CA ASN A 66 -1.70 -6.23 3.36
C ASN A 66 -1.63 -5.76 1.91
N VAL A 67 -1.67 -6.70 0.97
CA VAL A 67 -1.68 -6.42 -0.46
C VAL A 67 -3.07 -6.64 -1.03
N PHE A 68 -3.55 -5.64 -1.79
CA PHE A 68 -4.86 -5.62 -2.40
C PHE A 68 -4.78 -5.43 -3.91
N ARG A 69 -5.55 -6.23 -4.64
CA ARG A 69 -5.76 -6.05 -6.07
C ARG A 69 -7.05 -5.28 -6.33
N VAL A 70 -6.97 -4.29 -7.20
CA VAL A 70 -8.14 -3.54 -7.66
C VAL A 70 -8.69 -4.20 -8.90
N VAL A 71 -9.78 -4.95 -8.76
CA VAL A 71 -10.48 -5.60 -9.87
C VAL A 71 -11.55 -4.63 -10.38
N SER A 72 -11.39 -4.17 -11.61
CA SER A 72 -12.36 -3.29 -12.25
C SER A 72 -13.31 -4.11 -13.13
N ARG A 73 -14.63 -3.98 -12.91
CA ARG A 73 -15.67 -4.61 -13.73
C ARG A 73 -16.70 -3.58 -14.15
N LEU A 74 -17.11 -3.65 -15.41
CA LEU A 74 -18.15 -2.81 -15.96
C LEU A 74 -19.47 -3.58 -15.89
N ASP A 75 -20.50 -2.94 -15.35
CA ASP A 75 -21.86 -3.46 -15.41
C ASP A 75 -22.49 -3.06 -16.76
N PRO A 76 -22.77 -4.01 -17.66
CA PRO A 76 -23.35 -3.70 -18.96
C PRO A 76 -24.86 -3.38 -18.88
N TYR A 77 -25.54 -3.77 -17.80
CA TYR A 77 -26.99 -3.63 -17.65
C TYR A 77 -27.39 -2.32 -16.96
N LYS A 78 -26.50 -1.72 -16.16
CA LYS A 78 -26.74 -0.47 -15.45
C LYS A 78 -25.71 0.59 -15.82
N THR A 79 -26.15 1.65 -16.51
CA THR A 79 -25.43 2.92 -16.74
C THR A 79 -23.99 2.85 -17.29
N LYS A 80 -23.50 1.67 -17.74
CA LYS A 80 -22.10 1.41 -18.12
C LYS A 80 -21.10 1.84 -17.04
N GLN A 81 -21.52 1.82 -15.77
CA GLN A 81 -20.69 2.25 -14.66
C GLN A 81 -19.63 1.19 -14.34
N ARG A 82 -18.43 1.66 -14.01
CA ARG A 82 -17.27 0.83 -13.69
C ARG A 82 -17.13 0.73 -12.17
N PHE A 83 -17.24 -0.48 -11.65
CA PHE A 83 -17.04 -0.79 -10.24
C PHE A 83 -15.62 -1.27 -10.00
N ASN A 84 -14.99 -0.74 -8.96
CA ASN A 84 -13.63 -1.10 -8.56
C ASN A 84 -13.70 -1.85 -7.23
N TYR A 85 -13.44 -3.15 -7.27
CA TYR A 85 -13.40 -4.02 -6.09
C TYR A 85 -11.98 -4.12 -5.57
N ARG A 86 -11.77 -3.84 -4.29
CA ARG A 86 -10.48 -4.01 -3.61
C ARG A 86 -10.46 -5.37 -2.92
N VAL A 87 -9.68 -6.30 -3.44
CA VAL A 87 -9.64 -7.69 -2.95
C VAL A 87 -8.26 -7.97 -2.36
N LYS A 88 -8.19 -8.51 -1.14
CA LYS A 88 -6.92 -8.89 -0.51
C LYS A 88 -6.34 -10.12 -1.23
N ILE A 89 -5.05 -10.09 -1.57
CA ILE A 89 -4.33 -11.17 -2.25
C ILE A 89 -3.39 -11.90 -1.30
N GLY A 90 -2.77 -11.17 -0.37
CA GLY A 90 -1.79 -11.73 0.54
C GLY A 90 -1.17 -10.68 1.44
N GLU A 91 -0.08 -11.08 2.08
CA GLU A 91 0.66 -10.27 3.04
C GLU A 91 2.15 -10.25 2.69
N LEU A 92 2.76 -9.08 2.81
CA LEU A 92 4.20 -8.85 2.66
C LEU A 92 4.81 -8.53 4.03
N SER A 93 5.95 -9.13 4.36
CA SER A 93 6.73 -8.78 5.55
C SER A 93 7.87 -7.85 5.15
N VAL A 94 8.00 -6.72 5.85
CA VAL A 94 9.03 -5.71 5.58
C VAL A 94 10.38 -6.17 6.13
N LEU A 95 11.38 -6.23 5.26
CA LEU A 95 12.75 -6.58 5.61
C LEU A 95 13.58 -5.34 5.96
N HIS A 96 13.33 -4.24 5.24
CA HIS A 96 14.04 -2.98 5.38
C HIS A 96 13.13 -1.83 4.97
N SER A 97 13.26 -0.70 5.65
CA SER A 97 12.44 0.50 5.42
C SER A 97 13.35 1.72 5.35
N GLU A 98 13.17 2.51 4.30
CA GLU A 98 13.73 3.85 4.10
C GLU A 98 12.60 4.88 4.27
N ASP A 99 12.91 6.17 4.14
CA ASP A 99 11.94 7.26 4.38
C ASP A 99 10.60 7.08 3.65
N ASN A 100 10.64 6.82 2.33
CA ASN A 100 9.46 6.72 1.46
C ASN A 100 9.35 5.39 0.71
N SER A 101 10.19 4.42 1.04
CA SER A 101 10.21 3.13 0.35
C SER A 101 10.61 2.01 1.28
N ALA A 102 10.08 0.81 1.05
CA ALA A 102 10.46 -0.37 1.81
C ALA A 102 10.70 -1.57 0.90
N ILE A 103 11.56 -2.47 1.37
CA ILE A 103 11.85 -3.76 0.78
C ILE A 103 11.11 -4.79 1.59
N ALA A 104 10.25 -5.56 0.93
CA ALA A 104 9.44 -6.59 1.57
C ALA A 104 9.58 -7.94 0.86
N ARG A 105 9.25 -9.00 1.59
CA ARG A 105 9.16 -10.37 1.09
C ARG A 105 7.73 -10.87 1.28
N VAL A 106 7.28 -11.82 0.46
CA VAL A 106 6.02 -12.52 0.71
C VAL A 106 6.07 -13.21 2.07
N SER A 107 5.05 -12.94 2.89
CA SER A 107 4.80 -13.66 4.15
C SER A 107 3.79 -14.78 3.93
N SER A 108 2.65 -14.45 3.33
CA SER A 108 1.58 -15.41 3.05
C SER A 108 0.78 -14.99 1.82
N PHE A 109 0.26 -15.98 1.11
CA PHE A 109 -0.80 -15.80 0.12
C PHE A 109 -2.14 -16.18 0.74
N LEU A 110 -3.21 -15.51 0.32
CA LEU A 110 -4.56 -16.00 0.62
C LEU A 110 -4.82 -17.21 -0.28
N GLU A 111 -4.75 -18.40 0.32
CA GLU A 111 -5.04 -19.68 -0.32
C GLU A 111 -6.26 -20.32 0.37
N GLY A 112 -7.16 -20.91 -0.41
CA GLY A 112 -8.36 -21.57 0.12
C GLY A 112 -9.50 -21.62 -0.89
N GLU A 113 -10.64 -22.17 -0.45
CA GLU A 113 -11.85 -22.30 -1.28
C GLU A 113 -12.65 -20.99 -1.36
N ASN A 114 -12.47 -20.09 -0.38
CA ASN A 114 -13.19 -18.82 -0.24
C ASN A 114 -12.46 -17.61 -0.85
N VAL A 115 -11.43 -17.81 -1.67
CA VAL A 115 -10.74 -16.72 -2.37
C VAL A 115 -11.35 -16.45 -3.75
N PRO A 116 -11.51 -15.18 -4.15
CA PRO A 116 -11.96 -14.84 -5.50
C PRO A 116 -11.04 -15.43 -6.57
N LEU A 117 -11.60 -15.80 -7.70
CA LEU A 117 -10.82 -16.33 -8.82
C LEU A 117 -9.88 -15.25 -9.37
N PHE A 118 -8.58 -15.49 -9.27
CA PHE A 118 -7.55 -14.64 -9.87
C PHE A 118 -6.88 -15.38 -11.03
N GLU A 119 -6.71 -14.68 -12.16
CA GLU A 119 -5.93 -15.19 -13.30
C GLU A 119 -4.46 -15.43 -12.91
N ILE A 120 -3.90 -14.53 -12.09
CA ILE A 120 -2.52 -14.61 -11.60
C ILE A 120 -2.53 -14.66 -10.07
N LYS A 121 -2.24 -15.83 -9.52
CA LYS A 121 -2.10 -16.10 -8.07
C LYS A 121 -0.76 -15.64 -7.50
N ASN A 122 -0.34 -14.43 -7.85
CA ASN A 122 0.90 -13.83 -7.34
C ASN A 122 0.71 -12.33 -7.14
N ILE A 123 1.54 -11.71 -6.31
CA ILE A 123 1.58 -10.25 -6.14
C ILE A 123 2.23 -9.63 -7.37
N MET A 124 1.66 -8.52 -7.85
CA MET A 124 2.06 -7.83 -9.08
C MET A 124 2.43 -6.38 -8.82
N ILE A 125 3.20 -5.82 -9.75
CA ILE A 125 3.46 -4.38 -9.81
C ILE A 125 2.11 -3.66 -10.02
N GLY A 126 1.86 -2.62 -9.25
CA GLY A 126 0.62 -1.85 -9.26
C GLY A 126 -0.44 -2.35 -8.27
N ASP A 127 -0.24 -3.50 -7.62
CA ASP A 127 -1.10 -3.90 -6.51
C ASP A 127 -0.97 -2.89 -5.36
N ARG A 128 -2.09 -2.58 -4.70
CA ARG A 128 -2.18 -1.60 -3.62
C ARG A 128 -1.72 -2.21 -2.31
N VAL A 129 -1.06 -1.41 -1.48
CA VAL A 129 -0.50 -1.86 -0.21
C VAL A 129 -1.12 -1.05 0.93
N GLY A 130 -1.41 -1.72 2.05
CA GLY A 130 -1.87 -1.09 3.27
C GLY A 130 -1.17 -1.68 4.49
N VAL A 131 -0.82 -0.83 5.45
CA VAL A 131 -0.23 -1.28 6.72
C VAL A 131 -1.28 -2.08 7.49
N LYS A 132 -0.93 -3.28 7.95
CA LYS A 132 -1.76 -4.05 8.88
C LYS A 132 -1.59 -3.43 10.26
N ILE A 133 -2.64 -2.79 10.76
CA ILE A 133 -2.72 -2.32 12.14
C ILE A 133 -3.43 -3.44 12.90
N ASP A 134 -2.72 -4.07 13.83
CA ASP A 134 -3.31 -5.01 14.80
C ASP A 134 -3.93 -4.24 15.96
#